data_AF-A0A5K1DEK3-F1
#
_entry.id   AF-A0A5K1DEK3-F1
#
_cell.length_a   1.000
_cell.length_b   1.000
_cell.length_c   1.000
_cell.angle_alpha   90.00
_cell.angle_beta   90.00
_cell.angle_gamma   90.00
#
_symmetry.space_group_name_H-M   'P 1'
#
loop_
_entity.id
_entity.type
_entity.pdbx_description
1 polymer ?
#
loop_
_entity_poly.entity_id
_entity_poly.type
_entity_poly.pdbx_seq_one_letter_code
_entity_poly.pdbx_strand_id
1 'polypeptide(L)' 'ISDEGGGIPRSGLPRIFTYLYSTANTALDEHSTADEVTMAGYGYGLPISRLYARYFGGDLQIISMEGY' A
#
# COMPACT_ATOMS: atom_id res chain seq x y z
N ILE A 1 -8.14 -11.05 4.97
CA ILE A 1 -7.52 -10.09 5.92
C ILE A 1 -8.47 -8.91 5.96
N SER A 2 -8.85 -8.47 7.16
CA SER A 2 -9.80 -7.38 7.39
C SER A 2 -9.26 -6.49 8.51
N ASP A 3 -9.53 -5.20 8.42
CA ASP A 3 -9.11 -4.18 9.39
C ASP A 3 -10.22 -3.11 9.55
N GLU A 4 -10.07 -2.26 10.57
CA GLU A 4 -10.94 -1.11 10.89
C GLU A 4 -10.16 0.20 10.74
N GLY A 5 -9.34 0.31 9.69
CA GLY A 5 -8.43 1.45 9.48
C GLY A 5 -9.06 2.68 8.80
N GLY A 6 -10.38 2.80 8.72
CA GLY A 6 -11.06 3.90 8.02
C GLY A 6 -11.23 3.69 6.51
N GLY A 7 -10.64 2.63 5.95
CA GLY A 7 -10.67 2.33 4.53
C GLY A 7 -9.88 3.31 3.64
N ILE A 8 -10.05 3.14 2.33
CA ILE A 8 -9.36 3.89 1.28
C ILE A 8 -10.37 4.81 0.61
N PRO A 9 -10.08 6.13 0.50
CA PRO A 9 -10.96 7.04 -0.22
C PRO A 9 -11.24 6.56 -1.64
N ARG A 10 -12.49 6.69 -2.11
CA ARG A 10 -12.88 6.24 -3.46
C ARG A 10 -12.03 6.87 -4.57
N SER A 11 -11.56 8.10 -4.37
CA SER A 11 -10.65 8.82 -5.28
C SER A 11 -9.22 8.24 -5.31
N GLY A 12 -8.83 7.44 -4.30
CA GLY A 12 -7.56 6.75 -4.21
C GLY A 12 -7.55 5.36 -4.84
N LEU A 13 -8.71 4.68 -4.90
CA LEU A 13 -8.82 3.29 -5.35
C LEU A 13 -8.19 2.98 -6.71
N PRO A 14 -8.31 3.83 -7.76
CA PRO A 14 -7.68 3.53 -9.05
C PRO A 14 -6.14 3.46 -9.00
N ARG A 15 -5.51 4.01 -7.96
CA ARG A 15 -4.06 4.17 -7.84
C ARG A 15 -3.40 3.15 -6.91
N ILE A 16 -4.17 2.36 -6.15
CA ILE A 16 -3.60 1.50 -5.08
C ILE A 16 -2.66 0.40 -5.59
N PHE A 17 -2.78 0.01 -6.86
CA PHE A 17 -1.88 -0.94 -7.53
C PHE A 17 -0.83 -0.25 -8.41
N THR A 18 -0.76 1.08 -8.43
CA THR A 18 0.27 1.81 -9.15
C THR A 18 1.57 1.75 -8.36
N TYR A 19 2.66 1.32 -8.99
CA TYR A 19 4.00 1.38 -8.39
C TYR A 19 4.32 2.80 -7.95
N LEU A 20 5.04 2.95 -6.84
CA LEU A 20 5.42 4.23 -6.22
C LEU A 20 4.27 5.07 -5.67
N TYR A 21 3.01 4.65 -5.82
CA TYR A 21 1.90 5.34 -5.17
C TYR A 21 1.91 5.05 -3.66
N SER A 22 2.04 6.10 -2.86
CA SER A 22 1.92 6.04 -1.41
C SER A 22 1.24 7.28 -0.86
N THR A 23 0.50 7.11 0.23
CA THR A 23 -0.08 8.21 1.02
C THR A 23 0.75 8.51 2.27
N ALA A 24 1.76 7.68 2.57
CA ALA A 24 2.68 7.96 3.66
C ALA A 24 3.55 9.16 3.28
N ASN A 25 3.76 10.06 4.24
CA ASN A 25 4.68 11.17 4.06
C ASN A 25 6.10 10.57 4.00
N THR A 26 6.62 10.42 2.80
CA THR A 26 8.02 10.11 2.56
C THR A 26 8.78 11.41 2.80
N ALA A 27 8.93 11.78 4.08
CA ALA A 27 10.13 12.49 4.44
C ALA A 27 11.25 11.53 3.99
N LEU A 28 11.90 11.85 2.88
CA LEU A 28 13.23 11.38 2.60
C LEU A 28 14.08 12.01 3.70
N ASP A 29 13.94 11.50 4.92
CA ASP A 29 14.73 11.93 6.05
C ASP A 29 16.12 11.41 5.72
N GLU A 30 16.90 12.27 5.06
CA GLU A 30 18.37 12.15 4.93
C GLU A 30 19.03 12.00 6.31
N HIS A 31 18.27 12.18 7.40
CA HIS A 31 18.63 12.05 8.81
C HIS A 31 17.92 10.89 9.54
N SER A 32 17.17 10.02 8.86
CA SER A 32 16.61 8.83 9.49
C SER A 32 17.77 7.92 9.88
N THR A 33 18.10 7.93 11.16
CA THR A 33 19.03 6.95 11.73
C THR A 33 18.52 5.57 11.35
N ALA A 34 19.42 4.70 10.88
CA ALA A 34 19.13 3.39 10.28
C ALA A 34 18.24 2.44 11.13
N ASP A 35 17.86 2.83 12.35
CA ASP A 35 17.05 2.10 13.31
C ASP A 35 15.53 2.41 13.24
N GLU A 36 15.08 3.45 12.53
CA GLU A 36 13.63 3.68 12.32
C GLU A 36 13.13 2.94 11.06
N VAL A 37 12.56 1.75 11.27
CA VAL A 37 11.94 0.96 10.20
C VAL A 37 10.64 1.64 9.77
N THR A 38 10.65 2.32 8.62
CA THR A 38 9.45 2.88 8.02
C THR A 38 8.57 1.75 7.45
N MET A 39 7.39 1.54 8.04
CA MET A 39 6.47 0.47 7.63
C MET A 39 5.74 0.74 6.29
N ALA A 40 5.77 1.99 5.80
CA ALA A 40 5.13 2.41 4.55
C ALA A 40 5.95 3.53 3.88
N GLY A 41 5.75 3.77 2.58
CA GLY A 41 6.37 4.91 1.88
C GLY A 41 6.80 4.62 0.45
N TYR A 42 7.39 3.45 0.21
CA TYR A 42 7.92 3.13 -1.12
C TYR A 42 6.85 2.81 -2.19
N GLY A 43 5.62 2.47 -1.80
CA GLY A 43 4.54 2.23 -2.75
C GLY A 43 4.69 0.97 -3.63
N TYR A 44 5.46 -0.03 -3.18
CA TYR A 44 5.67 -1.28 -3.93
C TYR A 44 4.91 -2.49 -3.38
N GLY A 45 4.46 -2.46 -2.12
CA GLY A 45 3.94 -3.64 -1.43
C GLY A 45 2.71 -4.25 -2.11
N LEU A 46 1.69 -3.44 -2.39
CA LEU A 46 0.45 -3.89 -3.05
C LEU A 46 0.67 -4.44 -4.48
N PRO A 47 1.34 -3.71 -5.41
CA PRO A 47 1.55 -4.22 -6.75
C PRO A 47 2.40 -5.50 -6.77
N ILE A 48 3.45 -5.59 -5.94
CA ILE A 48 4.30 -6.79 -5.87
C ILE A 48 3.52 -7.99 -5.30
N SER A 49 2.74 -7.78 -4.23
CA SER A 49 1.93 -8.86 -3.65
C SER A 49 0.93 -9.43 -4.66
N ARG A 50 0.30 -8.56 -5.47
CA ARG A 50 -0.60 -9.01 -6.53
C ARG A 50 0.13 -9.75 -7.64
N LEU A 51 1.34 -9.33 -8.02
CA LEU A 51 2.18 -10.04 -8.99
C LEU A 51 2.49 -11.47 -8.50
N TYR A 52 2.89 -11.63 -7.23
CA TYR A 52 3.13 -12.94 -6.64
C TYR A 52 1.89 -13.82 -6.62
N ALA A 53 0.73 -13.27 -6.24
CA ALA A 53 -0.52 -14.03 -6.27
C ALA A 53 -0.88 -14.52 -7.68
N ARG A 54 -0.61 -13.69 -8.70
CA ARG A 54 -0.88 -14.02 -10.11
C ARG A 54 0.13 -14.98 -10.73
N TYR A 55 1.35 -15.05 -10.20
CA TYR A 55 2.41 -15.90 -10.74
C TYR A 55 2.00 -17.38 -10.86
N PHE A 56 1.21 -17.88 -9.90
CA PHE A 56 0.65 -19.24 -9.92
C PHE A 56 -0.84 -19.29 -10.29
N GLY A 57 -1.36 -18.27 -10.99
CA GLY A 57 -2.73 -18.25 -11.51
C GLY A 57 -3.82 -17.77 -10.55
N GLY A 58 -3.46 -17.20 -9.39
CA GLY A 58 -4.39 -16.53 -8.48
C GLY A 58 -4.61 -15.05 -8.80
N ASP A 59 -5.23 -14.31 -7.87
CA ASP A 59 -5.26 -12.85 -7.89
C ASP A 59 -5.33 -12.30 -6.46
N LEU A 60 -4.97 -11.03 -6.28
CA LEU A 60 -5.18 -10.28 -5.03
C LEU A 60 -6.24 -9.21 -5.28
N GLN A 61 -7.31 -9.25 -4.48
CA GLN A 61 -8.42 -8.31 -4.54
C GLN A 61 -8.53 -7.55 -3.23
N ILE A 62 -8.90 -6.27 -3.33
CA ILE A 62 -9.10 -5.39 -2.18
C ILE A 62 -10.50 -4.80 -2.28
N ILE A 63 -11.25 -4.92 -1.20
CA ILE A 63 -12.56 -4.28 -1.03
C ILE A 63 -12.39 -3.33 0.13
N SER A 64 -12.68 -2.05 -0.10
CA SER A 64 -12.51 -1.01 0.91
C SER A 64 -13.82 -0.29 1.19
N MET A 65 -14.05 0.00 2.46
CA MET A 65 -15.21 0.77 2.94
C MET A 65 -14.69 2.07 3.55
N GLU A 66 -14.79 3.17 2.79
CA GLU A 66 -14.39 4.49 3.24
C GLU A 66 -15.24 4.94 4.45
N GLY A 67 -14.57 5.32 5.54
CA GLY A 67 -15.20 5.79 6.78
C GLY A 67 -15.65 4.69 7.74
N TYR A 68 -15.23 3.44 7.54
CA TYR A 68 -15.45 2.33 8.47
C TYR A 68 -14.32 2.23 9.49
#